data_AF-A0A447TIS9-F1
#
_entry.id   AF-A0A447TIS9-F1
#
_cell.length_a   1.000
_cell.length_b   1.000
_cell.length_c   1.000
_cell.angle_alpha   90.00
_cell.angle_beta   90.00
_cell.angle_gamma   90.00
#
_symmetry.space_group_name_H-M   'P 1'
#
loop_
_entity.id
_entity.type
_entity.pdbx_description
1 polymer ?
#
loop_
_entity_poly.entity_id
_entity_poly.type
_entity_poly.pdbx_seq_one_letter_code
_entity_poly.pdbx_strand_id
1 'polypeptide(L)'
;MVDVIQMCMLGYSALAVLVCKADLQGMVSGSMFRSGAVAAVTILGAAWMSDTFIQANLPLFKHNIVSIIESAPWLFAFAVFTMAVILFSQGATTKVMMPLGCRWESRRRC
;
A
#
# COMPACT_ATOMS: atom_id res chain seq x y z
N MET A 1 -7.24 7.63 9.00
CA MET A 1 -6.07 7.61 9.93
C MET A 1 -4.78 7.97 9.21
N VAL A 2 -4.64 7.61 7.93
CA VAL A 2 -3.50 8.04 7.08
C VAL A 2 -3.49 9.56 6.89
N ASP A 3 -4.67 10.18 6.82
CA ASP A 3 -4.85 11.62 6.58
C ASP A 3 -4.21 12.50 7.66
N VAL A 4 -4.32 12.09 8.93
CA VAL A 4 -3.73 12.82 10.07
C VAL A 4 -2.20 12.77 10.00
N ILE A 5 -1.64 11.60 9.68
CA ILE A 5 -0.20 11.44 9.52
C ILE A 5 0.30 12.30 8.35
N GLN A 6 -0.43 12.32 7.23
CA GLN A 6 -0.09 13.15 6.08
C GLN A 6 -0.11 14.65 6.42
N MET A 7 -1.12 15.13 7.15
CA MET A 7 -1.18 16.52 7.62
C MET A 7 0.00 16.86 8.54
N CYS A 8 0.35 15.97 9.49
CA CYS A 8 1.49 16.18 10.37
C CYS A 8 2.83 16.19 9.62
N MET A 9 3.04 15.28 8.66
CA MET A 9 4.27 15.23 7.86
C MET A 9 4.45 16.48 6.99
N LEU A 10 3.39 16.90 6.30
CA LEU A 10 3.42 18.11 5.48
C LEU A 10 3.61 19.35 6.35
N GLY A 11 2.92 19.45 7.49
CA GLY A 11 3.07 20.54 8.44
C GLY A 11 4.48 20.68 9.00
N TYR A 12 5.10 19.57 9.43
CA TYR A 12 6.48 19.56 9.90
C TYR A 12 7.46 19.98 8.80
N SER A 13 7.27 19.48 7.57
CA SER A 13 8.13 19.86 6.44
C SER A 13 8.04 21.35 6.10
N ALA A 14 6.83 21.95 6.16
CA ALA A 14 6.64 23.37 5.96
C ALA A 14 7.32 24.20 7.07
N LEU A 15 7.17 23.79 8.33
CA LEU A 15 7.81 24.46 9.46
C LEU A 15 9.34 24.40 9.35
N ALA A 16 9.90 23.24 8.99
CA ALA A 16 11.35 23.06 8.85
C ALA A 16 11.94 23.98 7.76
N VAL A 17 11.25 24.14 6.63
CA VAL A 17 11.67 25.06 5.56
C VAL A 17 11.64 26.52 6.04
N LEU A 18 10.60 26.92 6.77
CA LEU A 18 10.45 28.29 7.28
C LEU A 18 11.52 28.66 8.32
N VAL A 19 11.83 27.74 9.25
CA VAL A 19 12.80 27.98 10.34
C VAL A 19 14.24 27.93 9.83
N CYS A 20 14.58 26.93 9.02
CA CYS A 20 15.96 26.72 8.58
C CYS A 20 16.35 27.53 7.33
N LYS A 21 15.42 28.26 6.70
CA LYS A 21 15.62 28.91 5.39
C LYS A 21 16.25 27.96 4.36
N ALA A 22 15.75 26.72 4.31
CA ALA A 22 16.30 25.72 3.41
C ALA A 22 16.06 26.12 1.95
N ASP A 23 17.08 25.95 1.09
CA ASP A 23 16.93 26.15 -0.35
C ASP A 23 16.08 25.02 -0.96
N LEU A 24 14.87 25.37 -1.38
CA LEU A 24 13.92 24.46 -2.01
C LEU A 24 14.45 23.93 -3.36
N GLN A 25 15.18 24.74 -4.13
CA GLN A 25 15.73 24.30 -5.41
C GLN A 25 16.83 23.25 -5.19
N GLY A 26 17.72 23.47 -4.23
CA GLY A 26 18.72 22.50 -3.79
C GLY A 26 18.10 21.19 -3.29
N MET A 27 17.00 21.27 -2.52
CA MET A 27 16.30 20.07 -2.03
C MET A 27 15.67 19.24 -3.15
N VAL A 28 14.98 19.86 -4.10
CA VAL A 28 14.31 19.16 -5.22
C VAL A 28 15.33 18.61 -6.22
N SER A 29 16.45 19.31 -6.41
CA SER A 29 17.54 18.82 -7.26
C SER A 29 18.40 17.75 -6.58
N GLY A 30 18.29 17.59 -5.26
CA GLY A 30 19.00 16.58 -4.48
C GLY A 30 18.67 15.13 -4.88
N SER A 31 19.65 14.25 -4.72
CA SER A 31 19.54 12.83 -5.08
C SER A 31 18.43 12.11 -4.33
N MET A 32 18.23 12.40 -3.05
CA MET A 32 17.17 11.80 -2.24
C MET A 32 15.77 12.09 -2.78
N PHE A 33 15.46 13.35 -3.14
CA PHE A 33 14.15 13.70 -3.67
C PHE A 33 13.91 13.08 -5.05
N ARG A 34 14.91 13.13 -5.94
CA ARG A 34 14.82 12.51 -7.27
C ARG A 34 14.64 11.00 -7.18
N SER A 35 15.43 10.30 -6.38
CA SER A 35 15.30 8.85 -6.17
C SER A 35 13.94 8.49 -5.56
N GLY A 36 13.46 9.26 -4.59
CA GLY A 36 12.13 9.08 -4.00
C GLY A 36 10.99 9.28 -5.01
N ALA A 37 11.07 10.32 -5.84
CA ALA A 37 10.08 10.61 -6.87
C ALA A 37 10.02 9.51 -7.93
N VAL A 38 11.17 9.02 -8.41
CA VAL A 38 11.23 7.90 -9.36
C VAL A 38 10.62 6.64 -8.74
N ALA A 39 10.99 6.29 -7.51
CA ALA A 39 10.45 5.12 -6.83
C ALA A 39 8.92 5.19 -6.66
N ALA A 40 8.39 6.35 -6.28
CA ALA A 40 6.95 6.57 -6.15
C ALA A 40 6.21 6.35 -7.48
N VAL A 41 6.73 6.91 -8.58
CA VAL A 41 6.15 6.74 -9.92
C VAL A 41 6.21 5.28 -10.37
N THR A 42 7.31 4.57 -10.12
CA THR A 42 7.46 3.15 -10.49
C THR A 42 6.45 2.26 -9.77
N ILE A 43 6.29 2.42 -8.45
CA ILE A 43 5.35 1.63 -7.66
C ILE A 43 3.92 1.93 -8.07
N LEU A 44 3.57 3.21 -8.23
CA LEU A 44 2.22 3.63 -8.58
C LEU A 44 1.84 3.20 -10.01
N GLY A 45 2.78 3.29 -10.95
CA GLY A 45 2.58 2.79 -12.32
C GLY A 45 2.36 1.28 -12.38
N ALA A 46 3.17 0.48 -11.67
CA ALA A 46 3.01 -0.97 -11.61
C ALA A 46 1.68 -1.38 -10.93
N ALA A 47 1.30 -0.70 -9.85
CA ALA A 47 0.04 -0.93 -9.17
C ALA A 47 -1.16 -0.60 -10.07
N TRP A 48 -1.11 0.52 -10.78
CA TRP A 48 -2.21 0.95 -11.66
C TRP A 48 -2.38 0.02 -12.86
N MET A 49 -1.29 -0.45 -13.46
CA MET A 49 -1.34 -1.47 -14.52
C MET A 49 -1.95 -2.78 -14.01
N SER A 50 -1.57 -3.21 -12.81
CA SER A 50 -2.11 -4.43 -12.19
C SER A 50 -3.62 -4.30 -11.94
N ASP A 51 -4.07 -3.15 -11.44
CA ASP A 51 -5.47 -2.89 -11.16
C ASP A 51 -6.32 -2.84 -12.45
N THR A 52 -5.84 -2.17 -13.50
CA THR A 52 -6.53 -2.13 -14.81
C THR A 52 -6.63 -3.51 -15.45
N PHE A 53 -5.58 -4.34 -15.36
CA PHE A 53 -5.61 -5.72 -15.86
C PHE A 53 -6.62 -6.59 -15.11
N ILE A 54 -6.65 -6.48 -13.77
CA ILE A 54 -7.61 -7.21 -12.93
C ILE A 54 -9.03 -6.74 -13.22
N GLN A 55 -9.28 -5.42 -13.32
CA GLN A 55 -10.60 -4.88 -13.63
C GLN A 55 -11.13 -5.36 -14.98
N ALA A 56 -10.29 -5.41 -16.01
CA ALA A 56 -10.67 -5.92 -17.34
C ALA A 56 -11.04 -7.41 -17.34
N ASN A 57 -10.48 -8.20 -16.41
CA ASN A 57 -10.65 -9.65 -16.32
C ASN A 57 -11.35 -10.10 -15.02
N LEU A 58 -12.08 -9.18 -14.37
CA LEU A 58 -12.75 -9.41 -13.08
C LEU A 58 -13.58 -10.71 -13.01
N PRO A 59 -14.34 -11.12 -14.04
CA PRO A 59 -15.13 -12.36 -13.99
C PRO A 59 -14.23 -13.61 -13.86
N LEU A 60 -13.11 -13.63 -14.58
CA LEU A 60 -12.14 -14.71 -14.63
C LEU A 60 -11.39 -14.81 -13.29
N PHE A 61 -11.01 -13.66 -12.73
CA PHE A 61 -10.34 -13.58 -11.44
C PHE A 61 -11.24 -13.98 -10.27
N LYS A 62 -12.50 -13.51 -10.23
CA LYS A 62 -13.42 -13.87 -9.14
C LYS A 62 -13.70 -15.38 -9.08
N HIS A 63 -13.89 -16.03 -10.22
CA HIS A 63 -14.17 -17.47 -10.25
C HIS A 63 -12.97 -18.31 -9.78
N ASN A 64 -11.76 -17.96 -10.24
CA ASN A 64 -10.55 -18.73 -9.94
C ASN A 64 -9.95 -18.41 -8.56
N ILE A 65 -9.93 -17.14 -8.14
CA ILE A 65 -9.35 -16.77 -6.85
C ILE A 65 -10.24 -17.23 -5.68
N VAL A 66 -11.57 -17.12 -5.81
CA VAL A 66 -12.49 -17.54 -4.73
C VAL A 66 -12.42 -19.05 -4.51
N SER A 67 -12.40 -19.86 -5.58
CA SER A 67 -12.29 -21.31 -5.48
C SER A 67 -10.93 -21.77 -4.91
N ILE A 68 -9.84 -21.07 -5.23
CA ILE A 68 -8.50 -21.35 -4.68
C ILE A 68 -8.42 -20.97 -3.18
N ILE A 69 -9.01 -19.84 -2.76
CA ILE A 69 -8.99 -19.41 -1.35
C ILE A 69 -9.92 -20.26 -0.48
N GLU A 70 -11.04 -20.73 -1.02
CA GLU A 70 -11.91 -21.68 -0.32
C GLU A 70 -11.22 -23.03 -0.09
N SER A 71 -10.51 -23.53 -1.10
CA SER A 71 -9.77 -24.81 -1.02
C SER A 71 -8.48 -24.74 -0.19
N ALA A 72 -7.76 -23.61 -0.19
CA ALA A 72 -6.46 -23.48 0.47
C ALA A 72 -6.35 -22.25 1.41
N PRO A 73 -6.78 -22.38 2.68
CA PRO A 73 -6.62 -21.41 3.77
C PRO A 73 -5.37 -20.58 3.87
N TRP A 74 -4.26 -21.29 3.80
CA TRP A 74 -2.97 -20.86 4.25
C TRP A 74 -2.37 -19.86 3.26
N LEU A 75 -2.92 -19.78 2.04
CA LEU A 75 -2.61 -18.73 1.07
C LEU A 75 -2.94 -17.33 1.60
N PHE A 76 -3.91 -17.19 2.50
CA PHE A 76 -4.21 -15.89 3.12
C PHE A 76 -2.99 -15.33 3.86
N ALA A 77 -2.22 -16.17 4.55
CA ALA A 77 -1.01 -15.75 5.25
C ALA A 77 0.06 -15.22 4.27
N PHE A 78 0.21 -15.86 3.10
CA PHE A 78 1.09 -15.37 2.04
C PHE A 78 0.63 -14.02 1.45
N ALA A 79 -0.68 -13.81 1.34
CA ALA A 79 -1.25 -12.54 0.90
C ALA A 79 -0.95 -11.42 1.91
N VAL A 80 -1.15 -11.67 3.20
CA VAL A 80 -0.82 -10.71 4.27
C VAL A 80 0.69 -10.43 4.30
N PHE A 81 1.52 -11.46 4.16
CA PHE A 81 2.99 -11.34 4.15
C PHE A 81 3.48 -10.48 2.98
N THR A 82 2.98 -10.74 1.76
CA THR A 82 3.33 -9.95 0.57
C THR A 82 2.94 -8.49 0.74
N MET A 83 1.77 -8.22 1.34
CA MET A 83 1.30 -6.87 1.61
C MET A 83 2.07 -6.17 2.74
N ALA A 84 2.66 -6.91 3.68
CA ALA A 84 3.55 -6.37 4.69
C ALA A 84 4.86 -5.85 4.08
N VAL A 85 5.38 -6.56 3.07
CA VAL A 85 6.58 -6.16 2.32
C VAL A 85 6.31 -4.91 1.49
N ILE A 86 5.17 -4.82 0.81
CA ILE A 86 4.82 -3.68 -0.05
C ILE A 86 4.59 -2.40 0.76
N LEU A 87 3.90 -2.50 1.90
CA LEU A 87 3.52 -1.34 2.71
C LEU A 87 4.63 -0.85 3.64
N PHE A 88 5.73 -1.60 3.78
CA PHE A 88 6.86 -1.34 4.69
C PHE A 88 6.46 -1.00 6.15
N SER A 89 5.20 -1.28 6.53
CA SER A 89 4.61 -0.91 7.81
C SER A 89 3.75 -2.06 8.32
N GLN A 90 4.32 -2.83 9.23
CA GLN A 90 3.68 -4.00 9.85
C GLN A 90 2.34 -3.63 10.50
N GLY A 91 2.26 -2.45 11.12
CA GLY A 91 1.03 -1.95 11.74
C GLY A 91 -0.04 -1.50 10.73
N ALA A 92 0.36 -0.92 9.60
CA ALA A 92 -0.59 -0.51 8.56
C ALA A 92 -1.18 -1.73 7.83
N THR A 93 -0.36 -2.72 7.52
CA THR A 93 -0.79 -3.96 6.87
C THR A 93 -1.80 -4.73 7.72
N THR A 94 -1.54 -4.88 9.02
CA THR A 94 -2.50 -5.54 9.93
C THR A 94 -3.84 -4.80 9.95
N LYS A 95 -3.85 -3.46 10.03
CA LYS A 95 -5.11 -2.70 10.04
C LYS A 95 -5.94 -2.87 8.77
N VAL A 96 -5.30 -3.03 7.61
CA VAL A 96 -5.98 -3.23 6.33
C VAL A 96 -6.43 -4.68 6.14
N MET A 97 -5.61 -5.65 6.54
CA MET A 97 -5.83 -7.09 6.27
C MET A 97 -6.67 -7.81 7.34
N MET A 98 -6.58 -7.41 8.62
CA MET A 98 -7.30 -8.05 9.73
C MET A 98 -8.83 -8.16 9.52
N PRO A 99 -9.56 -7.12 9.06
CA PRO A 99 -11.00 -7.24 8.85
C PRO A 99 -11.38 -8.25 7.74
N LEU A 100 -10.50 -8.46 6.75
CA LEU A 100 -10.70 -9.48 5.71
C LEU A 100 -10.52 -10.89 6.27
N GLY A 101 -9.51 -11.09 7.13
CA GLY A 101 -9.25 -12.37 7.79
C GLY A 101 -10.36 -12.79 8.74
N CYS A 102 -10.87 -11.87 9.58
CA CYS A 102 -11.99 -12.14 10.48
C CYS A 102 -13.27 -12.51 9.73
N ARG A 103 -13.56 -11.84 8.59
CA ARG A 103 -14.72 -12.16 7.75
C ARG A 103 -14.60 -13.54 7.10
N TRP A 104 -13.39 -13.96 6.74
CA TRP A 104 -13.12 -15.25 6.15
C TRP A 104 -13.22 -16.39 7.19
N GLU A 105 -12.65 -16.22 8.38
CA GLU A 105 -12.77 -17.17 9.50
C GLU A 105 -14.24 -17.35 9.94
N SER A 106 -15.03 -16.28 9.93
CA SER A 106 -16.47 -16.34 10.23
C SER A 106 -17.28 -17.17 9.23
N ARG A 107 -16.87 -17.25 7.95
CA ARG A 107 -17.54 -18.08 6.92
C ARG A 107 -17.15 -19.56 6.96
N ARG A 108 -16.08 -19.92 7.68
CA ARG A 108 -15.66 -21.32 7.89
C ARG A 108 -16.33 -22.01 9.06
N ARG A 109 -16.85 -21.24 10.02
CA ARG A 109 -17.47 -21.74 11.24
C ARG A 109 -19.00 -21.92 11.14
N CYS A 110 -19.60 -21.57 9.99
CA CYS A 110 -20.96 -21.92 9.60
C CYS A 110 -20.90 -22.97 8.49
#